data_AF-A0A284RMI2-F1
#
_entry.id   AF-A0A284RMI2-F1
#
_cell.length_a   1.000
_cell.length_b   1.000
_cell.length_c   1.000
_cell.angle_alpha   90.00
_cell.angle_beta   90.00
_cell.angle_gamma   90.00
#
_symmetry.space_group_name_H-M   'P 1'
#
loop_
_entity.id
_entity.type
_entity.pdbx_description
1 polymer ?
#
loop_
_entity_poly.entity_id
_entity_poly.type
_entity_poly.pdbx_seq_one_letter_code
_entity_poly.pdbx_strand_id
1 'polypeptide(L)'
;MALGHYGGPSKTLTPVQGPTEFEILKASHKFLREDEDEEKDSSWEDKLASKYYSSLYREFAVCDLKHYKSGNFALRWRTEEEVLSGAGETTCGNTRCVHHGPSGDYKASLTTLELPFTYSEHGETKSALVKAVLCKKCLDKMMWKRRKERSEKAGDSEERRSDDVAEDKRHKRKHHRDRDVNEGSQRQRRRSSRSLSPTRRNPT
;
A
#
# COMPACT_ATOMS: atom_id res chain seq x y z
N MET A 1 -49.03 59.09 38.06
CA MET A 1 -48.66 57.66 37.93
C MET A 1 -47.28 57.62 37.31
N ALA A 2 -46.31 57.04 38.03
CA ALA A 2 -44.89 57.16 37.72
C ALA A 2 -44.48 56.29 36.52
N LEU A 3 -43.59 56.83 35.68
CA LEU A 3 -42.96 56.19 34.54
C LEU A 3 -41.94 55.14 35.02
N GLY A 4 -42.07 53.90 34.57
CA GLY A 4 -41.08 52.84 34.79
C GLY A 4 -40.37 52.49 33.49
N HIS A 5 -39.24 53.16 33.21
CA HIS A 5 -38.28 52.71 32.20
C HIS A 5 -37.40 51.62 32.83
N TYR A 6 -37.50 50.38 32.35
CA TYR A 6 -36.54 49.32 32.67
C TYR A 6 -35.99 48.76 31.36
N GLY A 7 -35.07 49.51 30.76
CA GLY A 7 -34.17 49.05 29.71
C GLY A 7 -32.74 49.21 30.21
N GLY A 8 -32.28 48.28 31.04
CA GLY A 8 -30.88 48.25 31.46
C GLY A 8 -29.97 47.87 30.29
N PRO A 9 -28.81 48.51 30.12
CA PRO A 9 -27.88 48.19 29.04
C PRO A 9 -27.38 46.75 29.19
N SER A 10 -27.58 45.96 28.14
CA SER A 10 -26.99 44.62 28.01
C SER A 10 -25.48 44.78 28.12
N LYS A 11 -24.89 44.20 29.18
CA LYS A 11 -23.44 44.18 29.37
C LYS A 11 -22.82 43.51 28.14
N THR A 12 -22.17 44.30 27.29
CA THR A 12 -21.30 43.79 26.25
C THR A 12 -20.21 42.97 26.94
N LEU A 13 -20.28 41.65 26.80
CA LEU A 13 -19.21 40.75 27.20
C LEU A 13 -17.96 41.18 26.43
N THR A 14 -17.00 41.78 27.14
CA THR A 14 -15.67 42.02 26.60
C THR A 14 -15.13 40.69 26.07
N PRO A 15 -14.66 40.62 24.82
CA PRO A 15 -14.04 39.39 24.32
C PRO A 15 -12.87 39.07 25.25
N VAL A 16 -12.88 37.86 25.82
CA VAL A 16 -11.75 37.35 26.60
C VAL A 16 -10.53 37.38 25.70
N GLN A 17 -9.53 38.19 26.06
CA GLN A 17 -8.28 38.26 25.32
C GLN A 17 -7.42 37.06 25.72
N GLY A 18 -7.46 36.03 24.90
CA GLY A 18 -6.67 34.80 25.05
C GLY A 18 -6.93 33.85 23.90
N PRO A 19 -6.02 32.89 23.65
CA PRO A 19 -6.24 31.86 22.64
C PRO A 19 -7.51 31.08 22.97
N THR A 20 -8.28 30.76 21.94
CA THR A 20 -9.49 29.94 22.09
C THR A 20 -9.13 28.52 22.50
N GLU A 21 -10.06 27.79 23.12
CA GLU A 21 -9.86 26.38 23.47
C GLU A 21 -9.43 25.55 22.24
N PHE A 22 -9.99 25.85 21.08
CA PHE A 22 -9.62 25.23 19.81
C PHE A 22 -8.17 25.53 19.38
N GLU A 23 -7.70 26.76 19.58
CA GLU A 23 -6.31 27.14 19.28
C GLU A 23 -5.33 26.45 20.21
N ILE A 24 -5.66 26.35 21.50
CA ILE A 24 -4.88 25.63 22.51
C ILE A 24 -4.81 24.14 22.14
N LEU A 25 -5.95 23.53 21.84
CA LEU A 25 -6.02 22.14 21.37
C LEU A 25 -5.17 21.92 20.13
N LYS A 26 -5.23 22.83 19.15
CA LYS A 26 -4.44 22.73 17.91
C LYS A 26 -2.94 22.86 18.17
N ALA A 27 -2.53 23.72 19.10
CA ALA A 27 -1.13 23.92 19.46
C ALA A 27 -0.54 22.69 20.19
N SER A 28 -1.30 22.13 21.13
CA SER A 28 -0.87 20.99 21.97
C SER A 28 -1.30 19.64 21.39
N HIS A 29 -1.81 19.57 20.16
CA HIS A 29 -2.30 18.33 19.57
C HIS A 29 -1.14 17.37 19.24
N LYS A 30 -1.21 16.16 19.79
CA LYS A 30 -0.39 15.01 19.38
C LYS A 30 -1.29 13.95 18.76
N PHE A 31 -0.87 13.40 17.62
CA PHE A 31 -1.58 12.36 16.90
C PHE A 31 -1.64 11.05 17.69
N LEU A 32 -0.58 10.71 18.41
CA LEU A 32 -0.58 9.65 19.42
C LEU A 32 0.00 10.19 20.74
N ARG A 33 -0.77 10.08 21.82
CA ARG A 33 -0.29 10.23 23.19
C ARG A 33 -0.05 8.83 23.74
N GLU A 34 1.16 8.56 24.21
CA GLU A 34 1.51 7.31 24.89
C GLU A 34 0.94 7.37 26.31
N ASP A 35 0.24 6.32 26.73
CA ASP A 35 -0.53 6.31 27.99
C ASP A 35 0.36 6.43 29.26
N GLU A 36 1.69 6.31 29.13
CA GLU A 36 2.63 6.24 30.27
C GLU A 36 3.34 7.57 30.61
N ASP A 37 3.44 8.53 29.68
CA ASP A 37 4.41 9.65 29.84
C ASP A 37 3.82 11.00 30.33
N GLU A 38 2.50 11.16 30.47
CA GLU A 38 1.90 12.52 30.53
C GLU A 38 1.13 12.88 31.81
N GLU A 39 1.29 12.16 32.93
CA GLU A 39 0.49 12.47 34.13
C GLU A 39 1.18 13.29 35.22
N LYS A 40 2.52 13.36 35.26
CA LYS A 40 3.21 13.93 36.44
C LYS A 40 3.52 15.43 36.38
N ASP A 41 3.72 16.04 35.19
CA ASP A 41 4.07 17.47 35.08
C ASP A 41 3.44 18.18 33.85
N SER A 42 2.31 17.70 33.34
CA SER A 42 1.67 18.24 32.14
C SER A 42 1.00 19.60 32.37
N SER A 43 1.19 20.52 31.42
CA SER A 43 0.53 21.83 31.39
C SER A 43 -1.00 21.69 31.37
N TRP A 44 -1.73 22.75 31.74
CA TRP A 44 -3.21 22.73 31.62
C TRP A 44 -3.65 22.50 30.15
N GLU A 45 -2.90 23.04 29.20
CA GLU A 45 -3.12 22.89 27.76
C GLU A 45 -2.96 21.42 27.33
N ASP A 46 -1.94 20.74 27.86
CA ASP A 46 -1.74 19.31 27.63
C ASP A 46 -2.85 18.47 28.26
N LYS A 47 -3.32 18.82 29.46
CA LYS A 47 -4.45 18.11 30.10
C LYS A 47 -5.73 18.26 29.28
N LEU A 48 -5.99 19.44 28.73
CA LEU A 48 -7.11 19.70 27.83
C LEU A 48 -7.01 18.83 26.56
N ALA A 49 -5.84 18.80 25.93
CA ALA A 49 -5.61 17.99 24.75
C ALA A 49 -5.63 16.48 25.02
N SER A 50 -5.13 16.00 26.17
CA SER A 50 -5.26 14.60 26.60
C SER A 50 -6.72 14.20 26.82
N LYS A 51 -7.52 15.07 27.44
CA LYS A 51 -8.96 14.85 27.63
C LYS A 51 -9.71 14.78 26.31
N TYR A 52 -9.36 15.64 25.34
CA TYR A 52 -9.92 15.56 24.00
C TYR A 52 -9.47 14.26 23.29
N TYR A 53 -8.20 13.90 23.40
CA TYR A 53 -7.66 12.69 22.78
C TYR A 53 -8.31 11.39 23.32
N SER A 54 -8.63 11.35 24.62
CA SER A 54 -9.30 10.19 25.24
C SER A 54 -10.78 10.08 24.87
N SER A 55 -11.43 11.16 24.43
CA SER A 55 -12.82 11.10 23.92
C SER A 55 -12.91 10.62 22.47
N LEU A 56 -11.79 10.61 21.73
CA LEU A 56 -11.77 10.17 20.34
C LEU A 56 -11.80 8.63 20.23
N TYR A 57 -12.73 8.12 19.43
CA TYR A 57 -12.79 6.71 19.04
C TYR A 57 -11.82 6.41 17.89
N ARG A 58 -10.60 5.99 18.24
CA ARG A 58 -9.46 5.82 17.32
C ARG A 58 -9.09 4.34 17.07
N GLU A 59 -10.00 3.40 17.33
CA GLU A 59 -9.70 1.99 17.09
C GLU A 59 -9.65 1.66 15.59
N PHE A 60 -10.63 2.14 14.82
CA PHE A 60 -10.75 1.89 13.39
C PHE A 60 -10.75 3.20 12.60
N ALA A 61 -9.99 3.21 11.51
CA ALA A 61 -9.99 4.26 10.51
C ALA A 61 -10.80 3.86 9.27
N VAL A 62 -11.25 4.87 8.54
CA VAL A 62 -11.85 4.71 7.22
C VAL A 62 -10.89 5.18 6.14
N CYS A 63 -11.02 4.64 4.94
CA CYS A 63 -10.15 4.91 3.82
C CYS A 63 -10.91 5.39 2.58
N ASP A 64 -10.22 6.15 1.72
CA ASP A 64 -10.67 6.44 0.36
C ASP A 64 -9.74 5.71 -0.63
N LEU A 65 -10.29 4.69 -1.28
CA LEU A 65 -9.58 3.88 -2.28
C LEU A 65 -9.75 4.41 -3.72
N LYS A 66 -10.14 5.66 -3.97
CA LYS A 66 -10.31 6.22 -5.32
C LYS A 66 -9.08 6.03 -6.22
N HIS A 67 -7.89 6.26 -5.66
CA HIS A 67 -6.62 6.27 -6.41
C HIS A 67 -5.80 4.98 -6.21
N TYR A 68 -6.43 3.89 -5.80
CA TYR A 68 -5.74 2.63 -5.49
C TYR A 68 -4.87 2.09 -6.64
N LYS A 69 -5.23 2.38 -7.90
CA LYS A 69 -4.47 1.97 -9.09
C LYS A 69 -3.10 2.62 -9.20
N SER A 70 -2.94 3.84 -8.67
CA SER A 70 -1.62 4.51 -8.56
C SER A 70 -0.88 4.12 -7.29
N GLY A 71 -1.46 3.27 -6.45
CA GLY A 71 -0.91 2.91 -5.14
C GLY A 71 -1.26 3.87 -4.02
N ASN A 72 -2.02 4.93 -4.30
CA ASN A 72 -2.34 5.96 -3.33
C ASN A 72 -3.72 5.72 -2.75
N PHE A 73 -3.85 5.89 -1.45
CA PHE A 73 -5.11 5.90 -0.72
C PHE A 73 -5.00 6.85 0.46
N ALA A 74 -6.12 7.39 0.91
CA ALA A 74 -6.19 8.25 2.08
C ALA A 74 -6.80 7.49 3.26
N LEU A 75 -6.38 7.84 4.47
CA LEU A 75 -6.95 7.37 5.73
C LEU A 75 -7.42 8.57 6.54
N ARG A 76 -8.50 8.39 7.31
CA ARG A 76 -8.92 9.31 8.36
C ARG A 76 -9.60 8.54 9.49
N TRP A 77 -9.60 9.13 10.68
CA TRP A 77 -10.46 8.66 11.76
C TRP A 77 -11.94 8.81 11.39
N ARG A 78 -12.76 7.98 12.03
CA ARG A 78 -14.21 8.00 11.86
C ARG A 78 -14.80 9.29 12.44
N THR A 79 -15.87 9.77 11.83
CA THR A 79 -16.71 10.83 12.41
C THR A 79 -17.61 10.25 13.50
N GLU A 80 -18.19 11.10 14.34
CA GLU A 80 -19.16 10.68 15.36
C GLU A 80 -20.32 9.88 14.77
N GLU A 81 -20.90 10.34 13.66
CA GLU A 81 -21.98 9.63 12.95
C GLU A 81 -21.55 8.24 12.46
N GLU A 82 -20.32 8.11 11.96
CA GLU A 82 -19.76 6.82 11.53
C GLU A 82 -19.53 5.88 12.71
N VAL A 83 -19.07 6.40 13.85
CA VAL A 83 -18.89 5.62 15.07
C VAL A 83 -20.25 5.13 15.59
N LEU A 84 -21.24 6.02 15.70
CA LEU A 84 -22.58 5.69 16.20
C LEU A 84 -23.31 4.69 15.30
N SER A 85 -23.12 4.79 13.98
CA SER A 85 -23.70 3.84 13.02
C SER A 85 -22.90 2.54 12.87
N GLY A 86 -21.69 2.45 13.44
CA GLY A 86 -20.78 1.32 13.27
C GLY A 86 -20.08 1.27 11.90
N ALA A 87 -20.22 2.32 11.08
CA ALA A 87 -19.60 2.39 9.77
C ALA A 87 -18.07 2.26 9.87
N GLY A 88 -17.48 1.43 9.01
CA GLY A 88 -16.03 1.17 9.01
C GLY A 88 -15.50 0.24 10.10
N GLU A 89 -16.37 -0.26 10.97
CA GLU A 89 -16.07 -1.31 11.97
C GLU A 89 -16.90 -2.56 11.70
N THR A 90 -18.23 -2.42 11.66
CA THR A 90 -19.15 -3.51 11.30
C THR A 90 -19.45 -3.54 9.80
N THR A 91 -18.97 -2.54 9.07
CA THR A 91 -19.14 -2.37 7.63
C THR A 91 -17.78 -2.12 6.96
N CYS A 92 -17.75 -2.02 5.62
CA CYS A 92 -16.50 -1.73 4.92
C CYS A 92 -16.05 -0.28 5.19
N GLY A 93 -14.83 -0.10 5.66
CA GLY A 93 -14.21 1.20 5.92
C GLY A 93 -13.82 1.99 4.68
N ASN A 94 -14.02 1.49 3.45
CA ASN A 94 -13.85 2.31 2.26
C ASN A 94 -15.08 3.18 2.04
N THR A 95 -14.95 4.49 2.19
CA THR A 95 -16.06 5.47 2.13
C THR A 95 -16.81 5.47 0.79
N ARG A 96 -16.18 4.96 -0.27
CA ARG A 96 -16.78 4.80 -1.60
C ARG A 96 -17.37 3.41 -1.87
N CYS A 97 -17.42 2.55 -0.86
CA CYS A 97 -17.97 1.21 -0.98
C CYS A 97 -19.49 1.23 -0.78
N VAL A 98 -20.22 0.43 -1.56
CA VAL A 98 -21.66 0.20 -1.37
C VAL A 98 -21.95 -0.41 0.01
N HIS A 99 -21.00 -1.16 0.57
CA HIS A 99 -21.10 -1.76 1.90
C HIS A 99 -20.52 -0.88 3.02
N HIS A 100 -20.39 0.43 2.82
CA HIS A 100 -19.92 1.35 3.86
C HIS A 100 -21.05 1.77 4.81
N GLY A 101 -22.23 2.03 4.25
CA GLY A 101 -23.41 2.43 5.02
C GLY A 101 -24.08 1.25 5.75
N PRO A 102 -24.96 1.55 6.73
CA PRO A 102 -25.68 0.55 7.52
C PRO A 102 -26.72 -0.25 6.71
N SER A 103 -27.12 0.24 5.52
CA SER A 103 -28.11 -0.40 4.64
C SER A 103 -27.51 -1.42 3.68
N GLY A 104 -26.28 -1.87 3.89
CA GLY A 104 -25.67 -2.90 3.05
C GLY A 104 -26.37 -4.24 3.26
N ASP A 105 -27.30 -4.61 2.38
CA ASP A 105 -28.14 -5.83 2.41
C ASP A 105 -27.37 -7.17 2.38
N TYR A 106 -26.06 -7.16 2.59
CA TYR A 106 -25.26 -8.37 2.66
C TYR A 106 -24.11 -8.14 3.64
N LYS A 107 -24.07 -8.95 4.70
CA LYS A 107 -22.90 -9.10 5.59
C LYS A 107 -21.74 -9.65 4.75
N ALA A 108 -21.09 -8.76 3.99
CA ALA A 108 -19.91 -9.09 3.23
C ALA A 108 -18.87 -9.65 4.20
N SER A 109 -18.09 -10.66 3.78
CA SER A 109 -16.94 -11.09 4.56
C SER A 109 -15.99 -9.90 4.72
N LEU A 110 -15.90 -9.38 5.95
CA LEU A 110 -15.02 -8.28 6.31
C LEU A 110 -13.69 -8.82 6.83
N THR A 111 -12.63 -8.06 6.62
CA THR A 111 -11.29 -8.39 7.08
C THR A 111 -10.69 -7.14 7.73
N THR A 112 -10.29 -7.28 8.98
CA THR A 112 -9.54 -6.26 9.70
C THR A 112 -8.07 -6.35 9.31
N LEU A 113 -7.48 -5.19 9.01
CA LEU A 113 -6.10 -5.08 8.55
C LEU A 113 -5.42 -3.97 9.34
N GLU A 114 -4.16 -4.19 9.67
CA GLU A 114 -3.27 -3.15 10.22
C GLU A 114 -2.46 -2.53 9.09
N LEU A 115 -2.58 -1.22 8.96
CA LEU A 115 -1.96 -0.43 7.91
C LEU A 115 -0.82 0.39 8.50
N PRO A 116 0.40 0.29 7.96
CA PRO A 116 1.49 1.19 8.34
C PRO A 116 1.15 2.59 7.84
N PHE A 117 1.08 3.53 8.77
CA PHE A 117 0.84 4.94 8.51
C PHE A 117 2.04 5.75 9.01
N THR A 118 2.69 6.45 8.08
CA THR A 118 3.81 7.34 8.38
C THR A 118 3.30 8.78 8.40
N TYR A 119 3.62 9.53 9.45
CA TYR A 119 3.20 10.91 9.63
C TYR A 119 4.34 11.77 10.17
N SER A 120 4.28 13.07 9.92
CA SER A 120 5.22 14.05 10.47
C SER A 120 4.57 14.79 11.62
N GLU A 121 5.21 14.79 12.78
CA GLU A 121 4.75 15.51 13.98
C GLU A 121 5.93 16.25 14.60
N HIS A 122 5.77 17.56 14.83
CA HIS A 122 6.84 18.43 15.35
C HIS A 122 8.19 18.34 14.60
N GLY A 123 8.16 18.06 13.29
CA GLY A 123 9.36 17.93 12.44
C GLY A 123 9.98 16.54 12.42
N GLU A 124 9.45 15.60 13.21
CA GLU A 124 9.91 14.22 13.27
C GLU A 124 8.99 13.30 12.46
N THR A 125 9.57 12.31 11.78
CA THR A 125 8.79 11.28 11.07
C THR A 125 8.50 10.13 12.01
N LYS A 126 7.23 9.90 12.29
CA LYS A 126 6.72 8.82 13.14
C LYS A 126 5.95 7.80 12.31
N SER A 127 5.80 6.59 12.82
CA SER A 127 5.00 5.54 12.20
C SER A 127 4.04 4.92 13.21
N ALA A 128 2.86 4.53 12.75
CA ALA A 128 1.84 3.88 13.55
C ALA A 128 1.12 2.81 12.73
N LEU A 129 0.59 1.79 13.40
CA LEU A 129 -0.31 0.81 12.79
C LEU A 129 -1.75 1.26 13.01
N VAL A 130 -2.47 1.47 11.91
CA VAL A 130 -3.88 1.91 11.93
C VAL A 130 -4.76 0.75 11.48
N LYS A 131 -5.80 0.41 12.26
CA LYS A 131 -6.72 -0.66 11.88
C LYS A 131 -7.77 -0.14 10.89
N ALA A 132 -8.06 -0.90 9.85
CA ALA A 132 -9.16 -0.65 8.92
C ALA A 132 -9.87 -1.96 8.58
N VAL A 133 -11.20 -1.92 8.51
CA VAL A 133 -12.03 -3.07 8.16
C VAL A 133 -12.43 -2.98 6.68
N LEU A 134 -12.14 -3.98 5.87
CA LEU A 134 -12.45 -3.97 4.43
C LEU A 134 -13.18 -5.22 3.98
N CYS A 135 -14.13 -5.07 3.05
CA CYS A 135 -14.67 -6.21 2.32
C CYS A 135 -13.64 -6.76 1.32
N LYS A 136 -13.82 -8.00 0.87
CA LYS A 136 -12.93 -8.67 -0.08
C LYS A 136 -12.55 -7.81 -1.30
N LYS A 137 -13.53 -7.15 -1.94
CA LYS A 137 -13.30 -6.28 -3.11
C LYS A 137 -12.39 -5.09 -2.78
N CYS A 138 -12.57 -4.47 -1.61
CA CYS A 138 -11.77 -3.31 -1.20
C CYS A 138 -10.38 -3.71 -0.70
N LEU A 139 -10.26 -4.86 -0.03
CA LEU A 139 -8.97 -5.47 0.29
C LEU A 139 -8.15 -5.74 -0.98
N ASP A 140 -8.79 -6.25 -2.03
CA ASP A 140 -8.14 -6.47 -3.32
C ASP A 140 -7.66 -5.18 -3.98
N LYS A 141 -8.45 -4.10 -3.90
CA LYS A 141 -8.04 -2.77 -4.35
C LYS A 141 -6.85 -2.25 -3.55
N MET A 142 -6.87 -2.41 -2.23
CA MET A 142 -5.78 -1.94 -1.37
C MET A 142 -4.46 -2.66 -1.68
N MET A 143 -4.53 -3.96 -1.98
CA MET A 143 -3.36 -4.78 -2.32
C MET A 143 -2.98 -4.71 -3.81
N TRP A 144 -3.65 -3.88 -4.61
CA TRP A 144 -3.48 -3.82 -6.06
C TRP A 144 -2.04 -3.57 -6.50
N LYS A 145 -1.39 -2.53 -5.97
CA LYS A 145 -0.01 -2.17 -6.33
C LYS A 145 0.96 -3.33 -6.05
N ARG A 146 0.91 -3.88 -4.83
CA ARG A 146 1.77 -4.99 -4.40
C ARG A 146 1.58 -6.25 -5.27
N ARG A 147 0.35 -6.53 -5.70
CA ARG A 147 0.07 -7.65 -6.61
C ARG A 147 0.58 -7.38 -8.02
N LYS A 148 0.38 -6.16 -8.53
CA LYS A 148 0.85 -5.76 -9.86
C LYS A 148 2.38 -5.85 -9.98
N GLU A 149 3.10 -5.32 -9.00
CA GLU A 149 4.57 -5.39 -8.95
C GLU A 149 5.07 -6.85 -8.89
N ARG A 150 4.34 -7.74 -8.19
CA ARG A 150 4.68 -9.16 -8.11
C ARG A 150 4.44 -9.89 -9.44
N SER A 151 3.34 -9.58 -10.14
CA SER A 151 3.05 -10.16 -11.45
C SER A 151 4.03 -9.69 -12.52
N GLU A 152 4.45 -8.42 -12.49
CA GLU A 152 5.43 -7.88 -13.45
C GLU A 152 6.80 -8.54 -13.26
N LYS A 153 7.23 -8.73 -12.00
CA LYS A 153 8.47 -9.46 -11.69
C LYS A 153 8.40 -10.95 -12.06
N ALA A 154 7.24 -11.58 -11.90
CA ALA A 154 7.04 -12.98 -12.29
C ALA A 154 7.07 -13.15 -13.82
N GLY A 155 6.41 -12.26 -14.57
CA GLY A 155 6.43 -12.26 -16.03
C GLY A 155 7.83 -12.07 -16.62
N ASP A 156 8.59 -11.10 -16.11
CA ASP A 156 10.00 -10.89 -16.52
C ASP A 156 10.88 -12.13 -16.21
N SER A 157 10.63 -12.82 -15.08
CA SER A 157 11.35 -14.05 -14.76
C SER A 157 10.98 -15.24 -15.65
N GLU A 158 9.74 -15.31 -16.13
CA GLU A 158 9.26 -16.38 -17.01
C GLU A 158 9.70 -16.14 -18.47
N GLU A 159 9.70 -14.88 -18.92
CA GLU A 159 10.24 -14.47 -20.21
C GLU A 159 11.75 -14.73 -20.29
N ARG A 160 12.53 -14.35 -19.26
CA ARG A 160 13.97 -14.68 -19.17
C ARG A 160 14.24 -16.17 -19.19
N ARG A 161 13.43 -16.98 -18.49
CA ARG A 161 13.55 -18.46 -18.53
C ARG A 161 13.23 -19.03 -19.91
N SER A 162 12.26 -18.43 -20.62
CA SER A 162 11.95 -18.83 -22.00
C SER A 162 13.09 -18.51 -22.96
N ASP A 163 13.74 -17.36 -22.81
CA ASP A 163 14.86 -16.93 -23.64
C ASP A 163 16.12 -17.81 -23.40
N ASP A 164 16.47 -18.10 -22.15
CA ASP A 164 17.55 -19.03 -21.77
C ASP A 164 17.35 -20.43 -22.39
N VAL A 165 16.13 -20.95 -22.34
CA VAL A 165 15.79 -22.26 -22.94
C VAL A 165 15.84 -22.22 -24.47
N ALA A 166 15.52 -21.08 -25.08
CA ALA A 166 15.63 -20.88 -26.52
C ALA A 166 17.10 -20.79 -26.97
N GLU A 167 17.95 -20.12 -26.21
CA GLU A 167 19.40 -20.04 -26.41
C GLU A 167 20.08 -21.42 -26.30
N ASP A 168 19.79 -22.20 -25.25
CA ASP A 168 20.34 -23.55 -25.08
C ASP A 168 19.97 -24.47 -26.25
N LYS A 169 18.72 -24.40 -26.73
CA LYS A 169 18.29 -25.15 -27.93
C LYS A 169 19.03 -24.72 -29.19
N ARG A 170 19.33 -23.42 -29.34
CA ARG A 170 20.10 -22.89 -30.48
C ARG A 170 21.56 -23.34 -30.42
N HIS A 171 22.17 -23.33 -29.23
CA HIS A 171 23.51 -23.86 -28.99
C HIS A 171 23.62 -25.35 -29.32
N LYS A 172 22.66 -26.17 -28.86
CA LYS A 172 22.62 -27.62 -29.18
C LYS A 172 22.48 -27.89 -30.69
N ARG A 173 21.64 -27.12 -31.39
CA ARG A 173 21.49 -27.24 -32.85
C ARG A 173 22.77 -26.89 -33.60
N LYS A 174 23.49 -25.85 -33.17
CA LYS A 174 24.77 -25.46 -33.77
C LYS A 174 25.82 -26.54 -33.57
N HIS A 175 25.95 -27.05 -32.34
CA HIS A 175 26.88 -28.14 -32.02
C HIS A 175 26.60 -29.42 -32.82
N HIS A 176 25.32 -29.79 -33.00
CA HIS A 176 24.95 -30.94 -33.83
C HIS A 176 25.33 -30.73 -35.30
N ARG A 177 25.14 -29.52 -35.83
CA ARG A 177 25.50 -29.19 -37.22
C ARG A 177 27.01 -29.22 -37.44
N ASP A 178 27.80 -28.69 -36.52
CA ASP A 178 29.27 -28.72 -36.61
C ASP A 178 29.80 -30.17 -36.55
N ARG A 179 29.17 -31.04 -35.75
CA ARG A 179 29.51 -32.47 -35.70
C ARG A 179 29.24 -33.19 -37.03
N ASP A 180 28.09 -32.92 -37.65
CA ASP A 180 27.71 -33.53 -38.94
C ASP A 180 28.65 -33.11 -40.08
N VAL A 181 29.03 -31.82 -40.12
CA VAL A 181 30.00 -31.28 -41.08
C VAL A 181 31.39 -31.91 -40.90
N ASN A 182 31.82 -32.14 -39.66
CA ASN A 182 33.10 -32.78 -39.37
C ASN A 182 33.11 -34.27 -39.79
N GLU A 183 32.03 -35.02 -39.54
CA GLU A 183 31.91 -36.41 -40.02
C GLU A 183 31.86 -36.50 -41.55
N GLY A 184 31.18 -35.57 -42.21
CA GLY A 184 31.16 -35.46 -43.67
C GLY A 184 32.56 -35.24 -44.27
N SER A 185 33.31 -34.29 -43.70
CA SER A 185 34.68 -33.97 -44.12
C SER A 185 35.65 -35.15 -43.91
N GLN A 186 35.54 -35.87 -42.78
CA GLN A 186 36.35 -37.07 -42.52
C GLN A 186 36.03 -38.22 -43.47
N ARG A 187 34.75 -38.43 -43.81
CA ARG A 187 34.33 -39.44 -44.81
C ARG A 187 34.84 -39.11 -46.22
N GLN A 188 34.86 -37.83 -46.59
CA GLN A 188 35.36 -37.38 -47.90
C GLN A 188 36.88 -37.54 -48.02
N ARG A 189 37.64 -37.22 -46.96
CA ARG A 189 39.10 -37.47 -46.87
C ARG A 189 39.45 -38.96 -46.96
N ARG A 190 38.68 -39.84 -46.30
CA ARG A 190 38.86 -41.30 -46.37
C ARG A 190 38.54 -41.91 -47.73
N ARG A 191 37.63 -41.31 -48.51
CA ARG A 191 37.36 -41.72 -49.90
C ARG A 191 38.48 -41.30 -50.86
N SER A 192 39.01 -40.09 -50.70
CA SER A 192 40.11 -39.59 -51.55
C SER A 192 41.39 -40.43 -51.40
N SER A 193 41.71 -40.91 -50.20
CA SER A 193 42.91 -41.73 -49.94
C SER A 193 42.86 -43.16 -50.49
N ARG A 194 41.69 -43.65 -50.94
CA ARG A 194 41.53 -44.99 -51.55
C ARG A 194 41.65 -45.00 -53.08
N SER A 195 41.78 -43.83 -53.71
CA SER A 195 41.79 -43.70 -55.19
C SER A 195 43.19 -43.53 -55.81
N LEU A 196 44.25 -43.59 -55.01
CA LEU A 196 45.64 -43.50 -55.48
C LEU A 196 46.34 -44.86 -55.29
N SER A 197 46.05 -45.81 -56.18
CA SER A 197 46.85 -47.04 -56.32
C SER A 197 47.93 -46.81 -57.38
N PRO A 198 49.23 -47.00 -57.09
CA PRO A 198 50.28 -46.87 -58.09
C PRO A 198 50.25 -48.08 -59.02
N THR A 199 49.95 -47.86 -60.31
CA THR A 199 50.18 -48.86 -61.36
C THR A 199 51.68 -49.11 -61.52
N ARG A 200 52.16 -50.24 -61.00
CA ARG A 200 53.50 -50.77 -61.29
C ARG A 200 53.52 -51.23 -62.76
N ARG A 201 54.27 -50.51 -63.60
CA ARG A 201 54.74 -51.00 -64.90
C ARG A 201 55.98 -51.88 -64.66
N ASN A 202 55.97 -53.11 -65.17
CA ASN A 202 57.18 -53.93 -65.27
C ASN A 202 57.90 -53.62 -66.60
N PRO A 203 59.24 -53.51 -66.62
CA PRO A 203 60.01 -53.55 -67.86
C PRO A 203 60.29 -55.00 -68.30
N THR A 204 60.45 -55.14 -69.61
CA THR A 204 60.80 -56.35 -70.38
C THR A 204 62.16 -56.93 -70.06
#